data_AF-A0A9N9KVA7-F1
#
_entry.id   AF-A0A9N9KVA7-F1
#
_cell.length_a   1.000
_cell.length_b   1.000
_cell.length_c   1.000
_cell.angle_alpha   90.00
_cell.angle_beta   90.00
_cell.angle_gamma   90.00
#
_symmetry.space_group_name_H-M   'P 1'
#
loop_
_entity.id
_entity.type
_entity.pdbx_description
1 polymer ?
#
loop_
_entity_poly.entity_id
_entity_poly.type
_entity_poly.pdbx_seq_one_letter_code
_entity_poly.pdbx_strand_id
1 'polypeptide(L)'
;MSQWNRSDSDTEDEVGLNDDYRETLAPGRQNLGINRNYVGGWDASDAFREFYQNWVDGMVESFNLTRDQIRISVCSDTPTEYIVVAKSTTRDHLLGYIRFQEKTGNIELTNFSARLTRKALGLGVSSKRHSLADVAGKHGEGFKVGALLMVRKGFQVRYESSSYYWEFFLGGSPKDTLYCKFDPVKEQKPAADKRQKFIYLD
;
A
#
# COMPACT_ATOMS: atom_id res chain seq x y z
N MET A 1 16.86 42.07 -49.02
CA MET A 1 16.75 40.60 -49.04
C MET A 1 17.61 40.06 -47.91
N SER A 2 17.00 39.42 -46.90
CA SER A 2 17.61 38.48 -45.92
C SER A 2 18.76 39.03 -45.05
N GLN A 3 18.85 38.85 -43.73
CA GLN A 3 18.29 37.83 -42.85
C GLN A 3 18.70 38.14 -41.37
N TRP A 4 17.88 37.68 -40.42
CA TRP A 4 18.16 37.34 -39.00
C TRP A 4 18.86 38.33 -38.05
N ASN A 5 18.12 38.80 -37.04
CA ASN A 5 18.64 38.94 -35.68
C ASN A 5 17.51 38.66 -34.68
N ARG A 6 17.50 37.44 -34.12
CA ARG A 6 16.63 37.05 -33.01
C ARG A 6 17.58 36.75 -31.86
N SER A 7 17.57 37.61 -30.85
CA SER A 7 18.30 37.41 -29.61
C SER A 7 17.57 36.33 -28.81
N ASP A 8 18.20 35.18 -28.64
CA ASP A 8 17.80 34.18 -27.65
C ASP A 8 18.12 34.75 -26.26
N SER A 9 17.07 35.03 -25.49
CA SER A 9 17.14 35.09 -24.03
C SER A 9 16.39 33.89 -23.49
N ASP A 10 17.12 32.77 -23.34
CA ASP A 10 16.64 31.62 -22.57
C ASP A 10 16.52 32.06 -21.11
N THR A 11 15.30 32.43 -20.74
CA THR A 11 14.93 32.60 -19.33
C THR A 11 14.40 31.25 -18.90
N GLU A 12 15.15 30.57 -18.04
CA GLU A 12 14.73 29.35 -17.38
C GLU A 12 13.50 29.66 -16.52
N ASP A 13 12.31 29.45 -17.08
CA ASP A 13 11.07 29.43 -16.29
C ASP A 13 11.11 28.17 -15.41
N GLU A 14 11.57 28.34 -14.17
CA GLU A 14 11.23 27.45 -13.05
C GLU A 14 9.70 27.42 -12.93
N VAL A 15 9.09 26.45 -13.60
CA VAL A 15 7.67 26.14 -13.43
C VAL A 15 7.49 25.61 -12.01
N GLY A 16 7.10 26.50 -11.10
CA GLY A 16 6.60 26.16 -9.78
C GLY A 16 5.47 25.15 -9.91
N LEU A 17 5.79 23.87 -9.70
CA LEU A 17 4.83 22.79 -9.71
C LEU A 17 3.87 22.98 -8.54
N ASN A 18 2.68 23.49 -8.83
CA ASN A 18 1.54 23.49 -7.91
C ASN A 18 1.38 22.11 -7.28
N ASP A 19 1.42 22.06 -5.95
CA ASP A 19 1.32 20.84 -5.13
C ASP A 19 -0.01 20.07 -5.34
N ASP A 20 -1.02 20.72 -5.93
CA ASP A 20 -2.35 20.14 -6.21
C ASP A 20 -2.33 19.00 -7.25
N TYR A 21 -1.40 19.01 -8.22
CA TYR A 21 -1.33 17.95 -9.23
C TYR A 21 -0.77 16.63 -8.68
N ARG A 22 -0.26 16.61 -7.44
CA ARG A 22 0.26 15.40 -6.80
C ARG A 22 -0.82 14.51 -6.20
N GLU A 23 -2.08 14.96 -6.15
CA GLU A 23 -3.16 14.23 -5.49
C GLU A 23 -3.84 13.17 -6.36
N THR A 24 -3.94 13.40 -7.67
CA THR A 24 -4.64 12.48 -8.58
C THR A 24 -3.76 11.27 -8.89
N LEU A 25 -4.25 10.07 -8.59
CA LEU A 25 -3.60 8.83 -9.02
C LEU A 25 -3.61 8.77 -10.55
N ALA A 26 -2.43 8.58 -11.12
CA ALA A 26 -2.22 8.39 -12.55
C ALA A 26 -1.36 7.12 -12.76
N PRO A 27 -1.54 6.42 -13.89
CA PRO A 27 -0.69 5.28 -14.23
C PRO A 27 0.78 5.69 -14.23
N GLY A 28 1.65 4.86 -13.66
CA GLY A 28 3.07 5.18 -13.58
C GLY A 28 3.86 4.31 -12.61
N ARG A 29 5.09 4.73 -12.33
CA ARG A 29 6.00 4.03 -11.42
C ARG A 29 6.64 5.03 -10.46
N GLN A 30 6.76 4.66 -9.19
CA GLN A 30 7.37 5.48 -8.15
C GLN A 30 8.49 4.71 -7.45
N ASN A 31 9.66 5.34 -7.33
CA ASN A 31 10.75 4.88 -6.47
C ASN A 31 10.33 5.10 -5.01
N LEU A 32 10.51 4.08 -4.16
CA LEU A 32 10.12 4.15 -2.75
C LEU A 32 11.27 4.47 -1.80
N GLY A 33 12.50 4.60 -2.32
CA GLY A 33 13.69 5.01 -1.57
C GLY A 33 14.24 3.94 -0.62
N ILE A 34 13.82 2.67 -0.79
CA ILE A 34 14.25 1.55 0.05
C ILE A 34 15.03 0.55 -0.80
N ASN A 35 16.23 0.21 -0.34
CA ASN A 35 17.09 -0.79 -0.98
C ASN A 35 16.72 -2.23 -0.57
N ARG A 36 17.05 -3.19 -1.44
CA ARG A 36 16.86 -4.63 -1.27
C ARG A 36 17.32 -5.15 0.09
N ASN A 37 18.43 -4.60 0.59
CA ASN A 37 19.07 -5.05 1.83
C ASN A 37 18.59 -4.31 3.08
N TYR A 38 17.65 -3.36 2.95
CA TYR A 38 17.01 -2.73 4.11
C TYR A 38 16.34 -3.80 4.98
N VAL A 39 16.47 -3.70 6.30
CA VAL A 39 16.05 -4.74 7.26
C VAL A 39 16.52 -6.15 6.84
N GLY A 40 17.82 -6.31 6.60
CA GLY A 40 18.43 -7.55 6.07
C GLY A 40 18.14 -8.83 6.86
N GLY A 41 17.92 -8.73 8.17
CA GLY A 41 17.64 -9.87 9.05
C GLY A 41 16.16 -10.22 9.23
N TRP A 42 15.25 -9.44 8.64
CA TRP A 42 13.80 -9.68 8.77
C TRP A 42 13.32 -10.75 7.77
N ASP A 43 12.24 -11.45 8.13
CA ASP A 43 11.70 -12.56 7.36
C ASP A 43 10.24 -12.36 6.92
N ALA A 44 9.58 -13.45 6.52
CA ALA A 44 8.19 -13.42 6.06
C ALA A 44 7.20 -13.20 7.22
N SER A 45 7.54 -13.63 8.44
CA SER A 45 6.75 -13.36 9.64
C SER A 45 6.77 -11.87 9.96
N ASP A 46 7.94 -11.22 9.85
CA ASP A 46 8.04 -9.77 9.98
C ASP A 46 7.21 -9.04 8.93
N ALA A 47 7.25 -9.51 7.68
CA ALA A 47 6.43 -8.94 6.60
C ALA A 47 4.94 -9.07 6.91
N PHE A 48 4.48 -10.25 7.33
CA PHE A 48 3.09 -10.48 7.71
C PHE A 48 2.66 -9.60 8.88
N ARG A 49 3.52 -9.43 9.89
CA ARG A 49 3.28 -8.54 11.03
C ARG A 49 3.04 -7.10 10.57
N GLU A 50 3.86 -6.59 9.65
CA GLU A 50 3.66 -5.25 9.07
C GLU A 50 2.34 -5.14 8.28
N PHE A 51 1.99 -6.15 7.48
CA PHE A 51 0.72 -6.14 6.75
C PHE A 51 -0.49 -6.21 7.67
N TYR A 52 -0.42 -7.03 8.72
CA TYR A 52 -1.47 -7.14 9.71
C TYR A 52 -1.69 -5.83 10.47
N GLN A 53 -0.60 -5.15 10.88
CA GLN A 53 -0.69 -3.83 11.50
C GLN A 53 -1.35 -2.80 10.57
N ASN A 54 -0.92 -2.74 9.30
CA ASN A 54 -1.56 -1.87 8.30
C ASN A 54 -3.03 -2.21 8.07
N TRP A 55 -3.39 -3.50 8.10
CA TRP A 55 -4.77 -3.96 7.95
C TRP A 55 -5.67 -3.45 9.08
N VAL A 56 -5.22 -3.59 10.34
CA VAL A 56 -5.92 -3.08 11.53
C VAL A 56 -6.00 -1.55 11.53
N ASP A 57 -4.87 -0.87 11.29
CA ASP A 57 -4.81 0.59 11.31
C ASP A 57 -5.70 1.20 10.23
N GLY A 58 -5.77 0.59 9.04
CA GLY A 58 -6.70 0.99 7.99
C GLY A 58 -8.17 0.87 8.39
N MET A 59 -8.55 -0.14 9.20
CA MET A 59 -9.92 -0.24 9.73
C MET A 59 -10.20 0.82 10.80
N VAL A 60 -9.25 1.04 11.71
CA VAL A 60 -9.32 2.08 12.75
C VAL A 60 -9.57 3.46 12.12
N GLU A 61 -8.78 3.81 11.10
CA GLU A 61 -8.90 5.08 10.40
C GLU A 61 -10.20 5.18 9.61
N SER A 62 -10.55 4.16 8.82
CA SER A 62 -11.68 4.24 7.89
C SER A 62 -13.05 4.22 8.57
N PHE A 63 -13.16 3.55 9.72
CA PHE A 63 -14.41 3.40 10.45
C PHE A 63 -14.50 4.30 11.69
N ASN A 64 -13.46 5.09 11.96
CA ASN A 64 -13.32 5.94 13.15
C ASN A 64 -13.58 5.13 14.44
N LEU A 65 -12.82 4.04 14.60
CA LEU A 65 -12.91 3.10 15.71
C LEU A 65 -11.60 3.10 16.51
N THR A 66 -11.64 2.66 17.76
CA THR A 66 -10.45 2.26 18.51
C THR A 66 -10.15 0.77 18.31
N ARG A 67 -8.92 0.32 18.60
CA ARG A 67 -8.53 -1.10 18.38
C ARG A 67 -9.35 -2.08 19.21
N ASP A 68 -9.75 -1.71 20.43
CA ASP A 68 -10.63 -2.48 21.31
C ASP A 68 -12.07 -2.63 20.77
N GLN A 69 -12.45 -1.77 19.81
CA GLN A 69 -13.74 -1.87 19.12
C GLN A 69 -13.71 -2.81 17.92
N ILE A 70 -12.60 -3.50 17.67
CA ILE A 70 -12.41 -4.46 16.59
C ILE A 70 -12.28 -5.86 17.20
N ARG A 71 -13.26 -6.73 16.93
CA ARG A 71 -13.19 -8.16 17.25
C ARG A 71 -12.65 -8.92 16.06
N ILE A 72 -11.57 -9.66 16.27
CA ILE A 72 -10.95 -10.53 15.27
C ILE A 72 -11.26 -11.98 15.64
N SER A 73 -11.78 -12.75 14.69
CA SER A 73 -12.10 -14.16 14.89
C SER A 73 -11.73 -15.00 13.67
N VAL A 74 -11.32 -16.24 13.91
CA VAL A 74 -11.12 -17.23 12.85
C VAL A 74 -12.49 -17.83 12.51
N CYS A 75 -12.82 -17.89 11.22
CA CYS A 75 -14.08 -18.41 10.69
C CYS A 75 -13.85 -19.50 9.62
N SER A 76 -12.70 -20.17 9.65
CA SER A 76 -12.44 -21.27 8.76
C SER A 76 -13.08 -22.56 9.27
N ASP A 77 -13.86 -23.19 8.38
CA ASP A 77 -14.41 -24.52 8.58
C ASP A 77 -13.66 -25.57 7.72
N THR A 78 -12.58 -25.19 7.02
CA THR A 78 -11.87 -26.09 6.09
C THR A 78 -10.35 -26.07 6.30
N PRO A 79 -9.65 -27.21 6.12
CA PRO A 79 -8.20 -27.27 6.29
C PRO A 79 -7.42 -26.46 5.25
N THR A 80 -8.00 -26.22 4.07
CA THR A 80 -7.29 -25.67 2.89
C THR A 80 -7.50 -24.17 2.70
N GLU A 81 -8.38 -23.56 3.47
CA GLU A 81 -8.72 -22.14 3.40
C GLU A 81 -8.87 -21.58 4.80
N TYR A 82 -8.00 -20.64 5.18
CA TYR A 82 -8.05 -20.00 6.49
C TYR A 82 -8.64 -18.60 6.34
N ILE A 83 -9.78 -18.35 6.98
CA ILE A 83 -10.45 -17.05 6.97
C ILE A 83 -10.43 -16.48 8.37
N VAL A 84 -9.89 -15.27 8.50
CA VAL A 84 -9.95 -14.43 9.69
C VAL A 84 -10.84 -13.24 9.35
N VAL A 85 -11.80 -12.92 10.21
CA VAL A 85 -12.69 -11.76 10.00
C VAL A 85 -12.49 -10.74 11.11
N ALA A 86 -12.56 -9.46 10.76
CA ALA A 86 -12.66 -8.35 11.69
C ALA A 86 -14.08 -7.80 11.68
N LYS A 87 -14.69 -7.67 12.85
CA LYS A 87 -16.03 -7.08 13.03
C LYS A 87 -15.99 -5.96 14.07
N SER A 88 -16.83 -4.95 13.88
CA SER A 88 -17.07 -3.93 14.90
C SER A 88 -17.80 -4.56 16.09
N THR A 89 -17.31 -4.33 17.31
CA THR A 89 -17.99 -4.77 18.54
C THR A 89 -19.23 -3.94 18.84
N THR A 90 -19.31 -2.71 18.32
CA THR A 90 -20.39 -1.76 18.61
C THR A 90 -21.49 -1.75 17.56
N ARG A 91 -21.17 -2.05 16.30
CA ARG A 91 -22.12 -1.94 15.17
C ARG A 91 -22.39 -3.28 14.45
N ASP A 92 -21.79 -4.38 14.92
CA ASP A 92 -21.81 -5.72 14.30
C ASP A 92 -21.59 -5.72 12.78
N HIS A 93 -20.76 -4.80 12.29
CA HIS A 93 -20.42 -4.67 10.88
C HIS A 93 -19.09 -5.35 10.60
N LEU A 94 -19.01 -6.11 9.50
CA LEU A 94 -17.77 -6.64 8.97
C LEU A 94 -16.87 -5.49 8.49
N LEU A 95 -15.67 -5.40 9.07
CA LEU A 95 -14.67 -4.35 8.79
C LEU A 95 -13.63 -4.81 7.77
N GLY A 96 -13.40 -6.12 7.71
CA GLY A 96 -12.41 -6.72 6.84
C GLY A 96 -12.24 -8.22 7.04
N TYR A 97 -11.39 -8.82 6.23
CA TYR A 97 -10.96 -10.21 6.37
C TYR A 97 -9.49 -10.42 6.00
N ILE A 98 -8.93 -11.54 6.44
CA ILE A 98 -7.71 -12.14 5.91
C ILE A 98 -8.10 -13.54 5.42
N ARG A 99 -7.67 -13.90 4.22
CA ARG A 99 -7.93 -15.18 3.59
C ARG A 99 -6.63 -15.78 3.11
N PHE A 100 -6.27 -16.95 3.60
CA PHE A 100 -5.15 -17.74 3.10
C PHE A 100 -5.68 -18.98 2.36
N GLN A 101 -5.20 -19.19 1.13
CA GLN A 101 -5.53 -20.35 0.30
C GLN A 101 -4.28 -21.23 0.16
N GLU A 102 -4.29 -22.39 0.81
CA GLU A 102 -3.12 -23.26 0.90
C GLU A 102 -2.64 -23.74 -0.48
N LYS A 103 -3.59 -24.11 -1.36
CA LYS A 103 -3.28 -24.66 -2.68
C LYS A 103 -2.50 -23.71 -3.59
N THR A 104 -2.68 -22.41 -3.41
CA THR A 104 -2.04 -21.39 -4.26
C THR A 104 -0.99 -20.58 -3.52
N GLY A 105 -0.87 -20.73 -2.20
CA GLY A 105 -0.01 -19.88 -1.37
C GLY A 105 -0.52 -18.45 -1.21
N ASN A 106 -1.74 -18.14 -1.65
CA ASN A 106 -2.24 -16.77 -1.71
C ASN A 106 -2.74 -16.29 -0.36
N ILE A 107 -2.23 -15.17 0.13
CA ILE A 107 -2.80 -14.43 1.25
C ILE A 107 -3.49 -13.16 0.71
N GLU A 108 -4.75 -12.98 1.09
CA GLU A 108 -5.54 -11.79 0.81
C GLU A 108 -5.93 -11.13 2.12
N LEU A 109 -5.50 -9.89 2.32
CA LEU A 109 -5.96 -9.04 3.41
C LEU A 109 -6.94 -8.04 2.79
N THR A 110 -8.02 -7.71 3.48
CA THR A 110 -9.00 -6.75 3.00
C THR A 110 -9.60 -6.00 4.15
N ASN A 111 -9.53 -4.68 4.12
CA ASN A 111 -10.31 -3.79 4.94
C ASN A 111 -11.29 -3.02 4.05
N PHE A 112 -12.56 -2.97 4.45
CA PHE A 112 -13.60 -2.28 3.70
C PHE A 112 -13.49 -0.78 3.93
N SER A 113 -13.85 0.03 2.94
CA SER A 113 -13.80 1.50 3.00
C SER A 113 -12.41 2.14 3.20
N ALA A 114 -11.34 1.35 3.26
CA ALA A 114 -9.98 1.88 3.31
C ALA A 114 -9.51 2.37 1.94
N ARG A 115 -8.76 3.46 1.94
CA ARG A 115 -8.22 4.08 0.74
C ARG A 115 -6.73 4.33 0.90
N LEU A 116 -5.92 3.74 0.04
CA LEU A 116 -4.55 4.18 -0.16
C LEU A 116 -4.59 5.45 -1.01
N THR A 117 -3.95 6.50 -0.49
CA THR A 117 -3.68 7.74 -1.22
C THR A 117 -2.23 7.74 -1.69
N ARG A 118 -1.89 8.53 -2.71
CA ARG A 118 -0.50 8.65 -3.17
C ARG A 118 0.45 9.17 -2.08
N LYS A 119 -0.07 9.97 -1.13
CA LYS A 119 0.66 10.44 0.06
C LYS A 119 1.11 9.29 0.96
N ALA A 120 0.42 8.15 0.98
CA ALA A 120 0.88 6.95 1.69
C ALA A 120 2.21 6.39 1.14
N LEU A 121 2.55 6.71 -0.13
CA LEU A 121 3.86 6.39 -0.72
C LEU A 121 4.85 7.56 -0.68
N GLY A 122 4.33 8.79 -0.70
CA GLY A 122 5.09 10.03 -0.62
C GLY A 122 5.79 10.17 0.72
N LEU A 123 7.08 10.48 0.67
CA LEU A 123 7.92 10.79 1.83
C LEU A 123 7.27 11.91 2.68
N GLY A 124 7.11 11.67 3.98
CA GLY A 124 7.25 12.75 4.97
C GLY A 124 6.02 13.53 5.43
N VAL A 125 4.78 13.07 5.23
CA VAL A 125 3.62 13.73 5.88
C VAL A 125 2.84 12.71 6.72
N SER A 126 3.31 12.51 7.95
CA SER A 126 2.48 11.92 9.02
C SER A 126 2.47 12.89 10.20
N SER A 127 1.29 13.34 10.57
CA SER A 127 0.98 14.35 11.59
C SER A 127 1.17 13.88 13.04
N LYS A 128 1.86 12.76 13.31
CA LYS A 128 2.16 12.32 14.68
C LYS A 128 3.55 12.77 15.15
N ARG A 129 3.85 14.07 15.06
CA ARG A 129 5.07 14.65 15.66
C ARG A 129 5.00 14.83 17.18
N HIS A 130 3.88 14.54 17.83
CA HIS A 130 3.77 14.63 19.29
C HIS A 130 2.87 13.54 19.86
N SER A 131 3.41 12.34 20.03
CA SER A 131 2.94 11.44 21.09
C SER A 131 4.11 10.57 21.51
N LEU A 132 4.60 10.87 22.71
CA LEU A 132 5.67 10.16 23.41
C LEU A 132 5.26 8.70 23.66
N ALA A 133 6.25 7.81 23.57
CA ALA A 133 6.26 6.39 23.95
C ALA A 133 5.50 5.40 23.04
N ASP A 134 6.27 4.44 22.49
CA ASP A 134 5.84 3.11 22.03
C ASP A 134 4.78 2.97 20.93
N VAL A 135 4.90 3.74 19.85
CA VAL A 135 4.11 3.47 18.63
C VAL A 135 5.02 3.01 17.49
N ALA A 136 4.98 1.70 17.25
CA ALA A 136 5.54 1.02 16.08
C ALA A 136 5.25 1.79 14.78
N GLY A 137 6.26 1.91 13.93
CA GLY A 137 6.15 2.22 12.50
C GLY A 137 5.41 3.52 12.16
N LYS A 138 6.16 4.56 11.82
CA LYS A 138 5.61 5.75 11.14
C LYS A 138 4.76 5.28 9.95
N HIS A 139 3.45 5.51 10.00
CA HIS A 139 2.49 4.95 9.03
C HIS A 139 2.97 5.24 7.59
N GLY A 140 3.09 4.17 6.80
CA GLY A 140 3.65 4.20 5.44
C GLY A 140 5.02 3.52 5.30
N GLU A 141 5.84 3.45 6.36
CA GLU A 141 7.11 2.72 6.32
C GLU A 141 6.90 1.20 6.38
N GLY A 142 6.10 0.73 7.33
CA GLY A 142 5.80 -0.70 7.52
C GLY A 142 5.23 -1.36 6.27
N PHE A 143 4.36 -0.65 5.55
CA PHE A 143 3.80 -1.08 4.28
C PHE A 143 4.87 -1.34 3.20
N LYS A 144 5.84 -0.43 3.07
CA LYS A 144 6.95 -0.59 2.12
C LYS A 144 7.92 -1.69 2.57
N VAL A 145 8.14 -1.81 3.87
CA VAL A 145 9.00 -2.84 4.47
C VAL A 145 8.43 -4.24 4.25
N GLY A 146 7.14 -4.45 4.53
CA GLY A 146 6.47 -5.72 4.25
C GLY A 146 6.55 -6.08 2.78
N ALA A 147 6.22 -5.13 1.88
CA ALA A 147 6.29 -5.35 0.44
C ALA A 147 7.71 -5.70 -0.01
N LEU A 148 8.73 -5.01 0.51
CA LEU A 148 10.13 -5.32 0.24
C LEU A 148 10.49 -6.76 0.63
N LEU A 149 10.12 -7.19 1.83
CA LEU A 149 10.48 -8.51 2.36
C LEU A 149 9.89 -9.64 1.52
N MET A 150 8.63 -9.49 1.10
CA MET A 150 7.97 -10.46 0.24
C MET A 150 8.57 -10.48 -1.18
N VAL A 151 8.75 -9.31 -1.81
CA VAL A 151 9.38 -9.21 -3.14
C VAL A 151 10.81 -9.77 -3.12
N ARG A 152 11.57 -9.54 -2.04
CA ARG A 152 12.93 -10.09 -1.87
C ARG A 152 12.95 -11.61 -1.83
N LYS A 153 11.90 -12.23 -1.28
CA LYS A 153 11.71 -13.68 -1.21
C LYS A 153 11.12 -14.28 -2.49
N GLY A 154 10.79 -13.46 -3.49
CA GLY A 154 10.28 -13.90 -4.80
C GLY A 154 8.76 -13.82 -4.95
N PHE A 155 8.02 -13.46 -3.90
CA PHE A 155 6.57 -13.32 -3.97
C PHE A 155 6.16 -12.09 -4.76
N GLN A 156 5.08 -12.22 -5.53
CA GLN A 156 4.38 -11.05 -6.05
C GLN A 156 3.66 -10.32 -4.92
N VAL A 157 3.67 -8.99 -4.94
CA VAL A 157 2.91 -8.17 -3.99
C VAL A 157 2.09 -7.15 -4.75
N ARG A 158 0.77 -7.27 -4.65
CA ARG A 158 -0.18 -6.36 -5.26
C ARG A 158 -1.20 -5.86 -4.26
N TYR A 159 -1.53 -4.58 -4.35
CA TYR A 159 -2.67 -4.00 -3.66
C TYR A 159 -3.67 -3.47 -4.66
N GLU A 160 -4.95 -3.65 -4.39
CA GLU A 160 -6.03 -2.93 -5.06
C GLU A 160 -6.44 -1.77 -4.15
N SER A 161 -6.51 -0.52 -4.62
CA SER A 161 -7.09 0.57 -3.81
C SER A 161 -7.35 1.80 -4.67
N SER A 162 -8.40 2.55 -4.36
CA SER A 162 -8.81 3.76 -5.11
C SER A 162 -8.94 3.51 -6.61
N SER A 163 -9.41 2.32 -7.02
CA SER A 163 -9.50 1.86 -8.42
C SER A 163 -8.16 1.71 -9.16
N TYR A 164 -7.07 1.50 -8.43
CA TYR A 164 -5.75 1.20 -8.98
C TYR A 164 -5.19 -0.10 -8.39
N TYR A 165 -4.43 -0.82 -9.20
CA TYR A 165 -3.47 -1.82 -8.74
C TYR A 165 -2.13 -1.16 -8.42
N TRP A 166 -1.56 -1.53 -7.29
CA TRP A 166 -0.27 -1.07 -6.77
C TRP A 166 0.63 -2.29 -6.68
N GLU A 167 1.51 -2.45 -7.65
CA GLU A 167 2.38 -3.61 -7.76
C GLU A 167 3.80 -3.27 -7.33
N PHE A 168 4.36 -4.05 -6.41
CA PHE A 168 5.69 -3.82 -5.84
C PHE A 168 6.71 -4.74 -6.49
N PHE A 169 7.87 -4.19 -6.83
CA PHE A 169 8.95 -4.96 -7.45
C PHE A 169 10.30 -4.29 -7.22
N LEU A 170 11.37 -5.09 -7.32
CA LEU A 170 12.74 -4.60 -7.32
C LEU A 170 13.14 -4.20 -8.74
N GLY A 171 13.57 -2.96 -8.91
CA GLY A 171 14.01 -2.39 -10.18
C GLY A 171 15.28 -1.57 -10.04
N GLY A 172 15.70 -0.95 -11.14
CA GLY A 172 16.99 -0.27 -11.22
C GLY A 172 18.07 -1.13 -11.88
N SER A 173 19.26 -0.56 -12.03
CA SER A 173 20.47 -1.27 -12.44
C SER A 173 21.58 -0.95 -11.44
N PRO A 174 21.90 -1.85 -10.49
CA PRO A 174 21.31 -3.18 -10.28
C PRO A 174 19.84 -3.14 -9.79
N LYS A 175 19.12 -4.27 -9.86
CA LYS A 175 17.74 -4.40 -9.36
C LYS A 175 17.69 -4.44 -7.84
N ASP A 176 18.06 -3.34 -7.21
CA ASP A 176 18.28 -3.23 -5.78
C ASP A 176 17.31 -2.26 -5.09
N THR A 177 16.45 -1.58 -5.84
CA THR A 177 15.60 -0.53 -5.29
C THR A 177 14.14 -0.92 -5.42
N LEU A 178 13.35 -0.73 -4.36
CA LEU A 178 11.92 -1.02 -4.36
C LEU A 178 11.16 0.07 -5.12
N TYR A 179 10.34 -0.35 -6.08
CA TYR A 179 9.41 0.49 -6.81
C TYR A 179 7.97 0.01 -6.59
N CYS A 180 7.04 0.93 -6.77
CA CYS A 180 5.62 0.62 -6.93
C CYS A 180 5.14 1.10 -8.29
N LYS A 181 4.42 0.24 -9.02
CA LYS A 181 3.72 0.57 -10.27
C LYS A 181 2.23 0.73 -9.98
N PHE A 182 1.62 1.75 -10.58
CA PHE A 182 0.19 2.02 -10.52
C PHE A 182 -0.42 1.77 -11.89
N ASP A 183 -1.45 0.92 -11.94
CA ASP A 183 -2.26 0.69 -13.12
C ASP A 183 -3.74 0.82 -12.74
N PRO A 184 -4.59 1.51 -13.51
CA PRO A 184 -6.02 1.52 -13.26
C PRO A 184 -6.59 0.10 -13.29
N VAL A 185 -7.49 -0.20 -12.35
CA VAL A 185 -8.28 -1.43 -12.41
C VAL A 185 -9.18 -1.30 -13.62
N LYS A 186 -8.98 -2.15 -14.64
CA LYS A 186 -9.91 -2.23 -15.78
C LYS A 186 -11.28 -2.59 -15.25
N GLU A 187 -12.29 -1.77 -15.50
CA GLU A 187 -13.67 -2.01 -15.04
C GLU A 187 -14.11 -3.43 -15.46
N GLN A 188 -14.26 -4.31 -14.49
CA GLN A 188 -15.22 -5.40 -14.61
C GLN A 188 -16.55 -4.85 -14.09
N LYS A 189 -17.65 -5.10 -14.80
CA LYS A 189 -19.02 -4.68 -14.43
C LYS A 189 -19.28 -4.82 -12.92
N PRO A 190 -20.02 -3.88 -12.31
CA PRO A 190 -19.80 -3.50 -10.92
C PRO A 190 -20.28 -4.56 -9.93
N ALA A 191 -19.48 -4.79 -8.90
CA ALA A 191 -20.02 -4.84 -7.55
C ALA A 191 -19.44 -3.63 -6.81
N ALA A 192 -20.31 -2.71 -6.41
CA ALA A 192 -19.98 -1.52 -5.65
C ALA A 192 -19.42 -1.92 -4.28
N ASP A 193 -18.10 -2.07 -4.19
CA ASP A 193 -17.40 -2.22 -2.91
C ASP A 193 -15.93 -1.81 -3.08
N LYS A 194 -15.54 -0.71 -2.44
CA LYS A 194 -14.15 -0.21 -2.47
C LYS A 194 -13.32 -1.11 -1.56
N ARG A 195 -12.74 -2.17 -2.13
CA ARG A 195 -11.94 -3.17 -1.42
C ARG A 195 -10.45 -2.89 -1.58
N GLN A 196 -9.72 -3.01 -0.47
CA GLN A 196 -8.28 -3.20 -0.57
C GLN A 196 -7.98 -4.68 -0.67
N LYS A 197 -7.53 -5.19 -1.82
CA LYS A 197 -7.15 -6.61 -1.98
C LYS A 197 -5.65 -6.76 -2.03
N PHE A 198 -5.13 -7.63 -1.19
CA PHE A 198 -3.73 -8.02 -1.22
C PHE A 198 -3.68 -9.36 -1.96
N ILE A 199 -2.78 -9.53 -2.92
CA ILE A 199 -2.61 -10.84 -3.56
C ILE A 199 -1.12 -11.13 -3.58
N TYR A 200 -0.72 -12.15 -2.84
CA TYR A 200 0.56 -12.83 -3.06
C TYR A 200 0.32 -13.96 -4.06
N LEU A 201 1.19 -14.07 -5.05
CA LEU A 201 1.26 -15.20 -5.97
C LEU A 201 2.65 -15.83 -5.81
N ASP A 202 2.67 -17.16 -5.72
CA ASP A 202 3.84 -18.04 -5.75
C ASP A 202 4.51 -18.03 -7.14
#